data_AF-A0A7J6QVD1-F1
#
_entry.id   AF-A0A7J6QVD1-F1
#
_cell.length_a   1.000
_cell.length_b   1.000
_cell.length_c   1.000
_cell.angle_alpha   90.00
_cell.angle_beta   90.00
_cell.angle_gamma   90.00
#
_symmetry.space_group_name_H-M   'P 1'
#
loop_
_entity.id
_entity.type
_entity.pdbx_description
1 polymer ?
#
loop_
_entity_poly.entity_id
_entity_poly.type
_entity_poly.pdbx_seq_one_letter_code
_entity_poly.pdbx_strand_id
1 'polypeptide(L)'
;MRDGWYMKRGRRVEQRMVFPNDHPVYAGQPKGLRQVVMERFGGEAVKGKRQEDLVRMLEGCEDFQAQTTLLEEQALQRGDRVIFGVKFHPELAPIEAAYRSIAKSLRISNTTGSSAGFKERVEAANDTADLTLTRIRKYFRSSREYLRHYVEGKSMAEIESLRKERRKHRGASPSVPQGPDDRPKSSYKRDRLK
;
A
#
# COMPACT_ATOMS: atom_id res chain seq x y z
N MET A 1 8.83 19.53 5.26
CA MET A 1 8.45 19.25 6.66
C MET A 1 8.14 20.59 7.29
N ARG A 2 6.95 20.76 7.87
CA ARG A 2 6.60 22.03 8.53
C ARG A 2 7.43 22.18 9.80
N ASP A 3 7.64 23.42 10.22
CA ASP A 3 8.31 23.68 11.50
C ASP A 3 7.48 23.11 12.65
N GLY A 4 8.20 22.52 13.61
CA GLY A 4 7.62 21.92 14.80
C GLY A 4 7.64 22.88 15.97
N TRP A 5 7.29 22.39 17.15
CA TRP A 5 7.43 23.15 18.39
C TRP A 5 7.66 22.23 19.58
N TYR A 6 8.29 22.75 20.64
CA TYR A 6 8.50 22.01 21.88
C TYR A 6 8.45 22.94 23.09
N MET A 7 8.24 22.36 24.27
CA MET A 7 8.24 23.10 25.54
C MET A 7 9.66 23.16 26.11
N LYS A 8 10.15 24.38 26.38
CA LYS A 8 11.41 24.62 27.08
C LYS A 8 11.17 25.58 28.23
N ARG A 9 11.40 25.12 29.47
CA ARG A 9 11.18 25.90 30.70
C ARG A 9 9.76 26.51 30.77
N GLY A 10 8.75 25.71 30.43
CA GLY A 10 7.34 26.12 30.46
C GLY A 10 6.90 27.05 29.32
N ARG A 11 7.76 27.34 28.35
CA ARG A 11 7.42 28.15 27.16
C ARG A 11 7.48 27.32 25.89
N ARG A 12 6.53 27.56 24.99
CA ARG A 12 6.53 26.98 23.65
C ARG A 12 7.61 27.67 22.81
N VAL A 13 8.49 26.87 22.23
CA VAL A 13 9.56 27.30 21.34
C VAL A 13 9.32 26.68 19.97
N GLU A 14 9.33 27.51 18.93
CA GLU A 14 9.28 27.05 17.54
C GLU A 14 10.59 26.33 17.19
N GLN A 15 10.48 25.16 16.55
CA GLN A 15 11.61 24.42 16.04
C GLN A 15 11.59 24.43 14.52
N ARG A 16 12.48 25.25 13.95
CA ARG A 16 12.75 25.23 12.52
C ARG A 16 13.36 23.90 12.10
N MET A 17 12.83 23.30 11.04
CA MET A 17 13.32 22.03 10.47
C MET A 17 14.41 22.24 9.41
N VAL A 18 14.70 23.50 9.07
CA VAL A 18 15.76 23.91 8.14
C VAL A 18 16.71 24.84 8.89
N PHE A 19 18.01 24.69 8.65
CA PHE A 19 19.00 25.62 9.18
C PHE A 19 18.83 27.02 8.57
N PRO A 20 19.03 28.09 9.35
CA PRO A 20 18.89 29.44 8.84
C PRO A 20 19.98 29.75 7.79
N ASN A 21 19.75 30.75 6.94
CA ASN A 21 20.63 31.05 5.81
C ASN A 21 22.02 31.57 6.23
N ASP A 22 22.16 32.02 7.48
CA ASP A 22 23.41 32.45 8.11
C ASP A 22 24.13 31.30 8.83
N HIS A 23 23.64 30.06 8.75
CA HIS A 23 24.27 28.92 9.42
C HIS A 23 25.65 28.64 8.81
N PRO A 24 26.73 28.55 9.63
CA PRO A 24 28.11 28.57 9.15
C PRO A 24 28.48 27.41 8.20
N VAL A 25 27.79 26.26 8.31
CA VAL A 25 28.15 25.03 7.55
C VAL A 25 26.99 24.47 6.73
N TYR A 26 25.74 24.77 7.09
CA TYR A 26 24.56 24.04 6.62
C TYR A 26 23.43 24.99 6.22
N ALA A 27 23.75 26.22 5.81
CA ALA A 27 22.78 27.23 5.45
C ALA A 27 21.69 26.71 4.49
N GLY A 28 20.43 26.87 4.87
CA GLY A 28 19.27 26.43 4.07
C GLY A 28 19.08 24.92 3.94
N GLN A 29 19.91 24.10 4.60
CA GLN A 29 19.78 22.63 4.54
C GLN A 29 18.79 22.13 5.59
N PRO A 30 18.06 21.03 5.32
CA PRO A 30 17.19 20.40 6.31
C PRO A 30 18.00 19.83 7.47
N LYS A 31 17.46 19.98 8.68
CA LYS A 31 18.03 19.38 9.89
C LYS A 31 17.76 17.88 9.93
N GLY A 32 18.76 17.11 10.31
CA GLY A 32 18.60 15.67 10.58
C GLY A 32 17.98 15.39 11.95
N LEU A 33 17.49 14.15 12.14
CA LEU A 33 16.89 13.67 13.40
C LEU A 33 17.75 13.99 14.63
N ARG A 34 19.07 13.82 14.54
CA ARG A 34 19.99 14.11 15.65
C ARG A 34 19.94 15.57 16.09
N GLN A 35 19.98 16.50 15.14
CA GLN A 35 19.92 17.93 15.43
C GLN A 35 18.58 18.29 16.07
N VAL A 36 17.48 17.76 15.51
CA VAL A 36 16.12 17.98 16.01
C VAL A 36 15.96 17.49 17.45
N VAL A 37 16.44 16.28 17.78
CA VAL A 37 16.39 15.74 19.15
C VAL A 37 17.31 16.52 20.09
N MET A 38 18.52 16.89 19.65
CA MET A 38 19.46 17.66 20.45
C MET A 38 18.89 19.02 20.88
N GLU A 39 18.21 19.72 19.97
CA GLU A 39 17.58 21.01 20.27
C GLU A 39 16.43 20.90 21.28
N ARG A 40 15.68 19.79 21.24
CA ARG A 40 14.52 19.53 22.11
C ARG A 40 14.91 19.03 23.49
N PHE A 41 15.76 18.01 23.54
CA PHE A 41 16.02 17.22 24.73
C PHE A 41 17.45 17.38 25.26
N GLY A 42 18.32 18.11 24.54
CA GLY A 42 19.71 18.32 24.89
C GLY A 42 20.68 17.28 24.29
N GLY A 43 21.98 17.58 24.35
CA GLY A 43 23.04 16.74 23.77
C GLY A 43 23.14 15.33 24.36
N GLU A 44 22.93 15.20 25.68
CA GLU A 44 22.95 13.89 26.35
C GLU A 44 21.84 12.96 25.84
N ALA A 45 20.74 13.51 25.35
CA ALA A 45 19.62 12.72 24.85
C ALA A 45 19.93 11.97 23.54
N VAL A 46 20.98 12.37 22.81
CA VAL A 46 21.39 11.81 21.51
C VAL A 46 22.57 10.83 21.65
N LYS A 47 23.35 10.94 22.72
CA LYS A 47 24.60 10.19 22.92
C LYS A 47 24.33 8.69 22.99
N GLY A 48 25.06 7.91 22.18
CA GLY A 48 24.93 6.45 22.13
C GLY A 48 23.63 5.91 21.53
N LYS A 49 22.66 6.77 21.15
CA LYS A 49 21.38 6.34 20.59
C LYS A 49 21.45 6.08 19.10
N ARG A 50 20.75 5.03 18.67
CA ARG A 50 20.56 4.69 17.25
C ARG A 50 19.43 5.52 16.67
N GLN A 51 19.31 5.55 15.36
CA GLN A 51 18.27 6.31 14.67
C GLN A 51 16.85 5.91 15.13
N GLU A 52 16.59 4.62 15.34
CA GLU A 52 15.29 4.12 15.80
C GLU A 52 14.89 4.70 17.17
N ASP A 53 15.85 4.86 18.09
CA ASP A 53 15.59 5.43 19.41
C ASP A 53 15.21 6.91 19.30
N LEU A 54 15.87 7.65 18.40
CA LEU A 54 15.57 9.06 18.14
C LEU A 54 14.18 9.23 17.52
N VAL A 55 13.79 8.33 16.61
CA VAL A 55 12.45 8.32 16.02
C VAL A 55 11.39 8.09 17.10
N ARG A 56 11.54 7.07 17.93
CA ARG A 56 10.60 6.78 19.03
C ARG A 56 10.42 7.95 20.00
N MET A 57 11.51 8.69 20.26
CA MET A 57 11.44 9.90 21.10
C MET A 57 10.58 11.00 20.46
N LEU A 58 10.72 11.22 19.16
CA LEU A 58 9.96 12.25 18.44
C LEU A 58 8.51 11.81 18.18
N GLU A 59 8.26 10.52 17.95
CA GLU A 59 6.91 9.96 17.78
C GLU A 59 6.00 10.20 18.99
N GLY A 60 6.58 10.34 20.19
CA GLY A 60 5.83 10.68 21.41
C GLY A 60 5.50 12.17 21.56
N CYS A 61 6.02 13.04 20.70
CA CYS A 61 5.80 14.48 20.78
C CYS A 61 4.48 14.88 20.10
N GLU A 62 3.70 15.73 20.76
CA GLU A 62 2.37 16.17 20.29
C GLU A 62 2.42 16.78 18.87
N ASP A 63 3.43 17.60 18.58
CA ASP A 63 3.54 18.27 17.29
C ASP A 63 3.87 17.33 16.14
N PHE A 64 4.65 16.27 16.41
CA PHE A 64 4.91 15.21 15.45
C PHE A 64 3.70 14.31 15.24
N GLN A 65 2.94 14.02 16.31
CA GLN A 65 1.70 13.24 16.20
C GLN A 65 0.59 14.00 15.45
N ALA A 66 0.51 15.31 15.64
CA ALA A 66 -0.46 16.16 14.98
C ALA A 66 -0.10 16.46 13.51
N GLN A 67 1.12 16.17 13.08
CA GLN A 67 1.57 16.47 11.73
C GLN A 67 1.01 15.44 10.73
N THR A 68 0.15 15.91 9.84
CA THR A 68 -0.26 15.13 8.66
C THR A 68 0.90 14.98 7.69
N THR A 69 0.90 13.89 6.93
CA THR A 69 1.97 13.67 5.94
C THR A 69 1.83 14.66 4.78
N LEU A 70 2.94 15.02 4.13
CA LEU A 70 2.91 15.93 2.97
C LEU A 70 1.97 15.43 1.86
N LEU A 71 1.95 14.12 1.63
CA LEU A 71 1.07 13.50 0.63
C LEU A 71 -0.41 13.65 1.00
N GLU A 72 -0.72 13.49 2.29
CA GLU A 72 -2.08 13.69 2.81
C GLU A 72 -2.52 15.15 2.68
N GLU A 73 -1.66 16.11 3.04
CA GLU A 73 -1.93 17.54 2.87
C GLU A 73 -2.26 17.89 1.41
N GLN A 74 -1.42 17.43 0.48
CA GLN A 74 -1.60 17.71 -0.94
C GLN A 74 -2.87 17.06 -1.49
N ALA A 75 -3.18 15.83 -1.07
CA ALA A 75 -4.41 15.15 -1.47
C ALA A 75 -5.65 15.90 -0.95
N LEU A 76 -5.66 16.28 0.33
CA LEU A 76 -6.77 17.03 0.92
C LEU A 76 -6.94 18.40 0.26
N GLN A 77 -5.84 19.11 -0.07
CA GLN A 77 -5.89 20.39 -0.78
C GLN A 77 -6.51 20.27 -2.18
N ARG A 78 -6.32 19.14 -2.86
CA ARG A 78 -6.98 18.84 -4.14
C ARG A 78 -8.47 18.47 -4.00
N GLY A 79 -8.95 18.30 -2.77
CA GLY A 79 -10.32 17.84 -2.47
C GLY A 79 -10.46 16.32 -2.49
N ASP A 80 -9.35 15.57 -2.50
CA ASP A 80 -9.39 14.11 -2.43
C ASP A 80 -9.69 13.62 -1.01
N ARG A 81 -10.14 12.38 -0.93
CA ARG A 81 -10.27 11.65 0.34
C ARG A 81 -9.10 10.68 0.49
N VAL A 82 -8.36 10.84 1.58
CA VAL A 82 -7.28 9.91 1.97
C VAL A 82 -7.86 8.79 2.81
N ILE A 83 -7.66 7.55 2.38
CA ILE A 83 -8.15 6.36 3.09
C ILE A 83 -6.94 5.56 3.57
N PHE A 84 -6.78 5.48 4.89
CA PHE A 84 -5.73 4.65 5.49
C PHE A 84 -6.16 3.18 5.49
N GLY A 85 -5.35 2.34 4.83
CA GLY A 85 -5.52 0.89 4.83
C GLY A 85 -4.78 0.22 5.98
N VAL A 86 -5.19 -1.00 6.32
CA VAL A 86 -4.49 -1.83 7.31
C VAL A 86 -3.27 -2.47 6.64
N LYS A 87 -2.12 -2.48 7.33
CA LYS A 87 -0.89 -3.10 6.84
C LYS A 87 -1.05 -4.61 6.68
N PHE A 88 -0.47 -5.18 5.63
CA PHE A 88 -0.46 -6.63 5.33
C PHE A 88 -1.82 -7.28 5.06
N HIS A 89 -2.83 -6.50 4.67
CA HIS A 89 -4.16 -6.98 4.31
C HIS A 89 -4.54 -6.62 2.87
N PRO A 90 -3.85 -7.18 1.85
CA PRO A 90 -4.10 -6.85 0.44
C PRO A 90 -5.52 -7.21 -0.02
N GLU A 91 -6.19 -8.17 0.63
CA GLU A 91 -7.60 -8.51 0.37
C GLU A 91 -8.59 -7.39 0.71
N LEU A 92 -8.18 -6.45 1.57
CA LEU A 92 -8.96 -5.26 1.91
C LEU A 92 -8.78 -4.12 0.89
N ALA A 93 -7.77 -4.20 0.01
CA ALA A 93 -7.52 -3.23 -1.04
C ALA A 93 -8.16 -3.71 -2.37
N PRO A 94 -9.28 -3.13 -2.84
CA PRO A 94 -9.98 -3.62 -4.04
C PRO A 94 -9.13 -3.58 -5.32
N ILE A 95 -8.14 -2.68 -5.37
CA ILE A 95 -7.19 -2.54 -6.49
C ILE A 95 -6.38 -3.82 -6.73
N GLU A 96 -6.07 -4.59 -5.68
CA GLU A 96 -5.34 -5.86 -5.79
C GLU A 96 -6.13 -6.92 -6.59
N ALA A 97 -7.47 -6.86 -6.52
CA ALA A 97 -8.32 -7.73 -7.34
C ALA A 97 -8.32 -7.32 -8.82
N ALA A 98 -8.16 -6.02 -9.10
CA ALA A 98 -7.97 -5.51 -10.45
C ALA A 98 -6.61 -5.95 -11.01
N TYR A 99 -5.52 -5.75 -10.26
CA TYR A 99 -4.18 -6.20 -10.64
C TYR A 99 -4.12 -7.70 -10.89
N ARG A 100 -4.76 -8.52 -10.04
CA ARG A 100 -4.86 -9.96 -10.27
C ARG A 100 -5.53 -10.30 -11.60
N SER A 101 -6.55 -9.55 -11.99
CA SER A 101 -7.27 -9.77 -13.26
C SER A 101 -6.41 -9.37 -14.46
N ILE A 102 -5.75 -8.22 -14.40
CA ILE A 102 -4.83 -7.75 -15.44
C ILE A 102 -3.66 -8.73 -15.57
N ALA A 103 -3.03 -9.11 -14.47
CA ALA A 103 -1.93 -10.07 -14.46
C ALA A 103 -2.34 -11.43 -15.04
N LYS A 104 -3.57 -11.90 -14.77
CA LYS A 104 -4.11 -13.11 -15.39
C LYS A 104 -4.24 -12.94 -16.91
N SER A 105 -4.80 -11.83 -17.38
CA SER A 105 -4.92 -11.55 -18.82
C SER A 105 -3.54 -11.50 -19.48
N LEU A 106 -2.58 -10.79 -18.88
CA LEU A 106 -1.19 -10.72 -19.34
C LEU A 106 -0.51 -12.09 -19.42
N ARG A 107 -0.73 -12.96 -18.43
CA ARG A 107 -0.15 -14.30 -18.44
C ARG A 107 -0.72 -15.18 -19.55
N ILE A 108 -1.99 -15.00 -19.90
CA ILE A 108 -2.65 -15.74 -20.98
C ILE A 108 -2.19 -15.22 -22.34
N SER A 109 -2.04 -13.90 -22.49
CA SER A 109 -1.66 -13.27 -23.77
C SER A 109 -0.15 -13.28 -24.04
N ASN A 110 0.70 -13.28 -23.00
CA ASN A 110 2.15 -13.30 -23.14
C ASN A 110 2.72 -14.74 -23.17
N THR A 111 2.36 -15.50 -24.20
CA THR A 111 2.77 -16.90 -24.36
C THR A 111 4.28 -17.08 -24.56
N THR A 112 4.97 -16.07 -25.08
CA THR A 112 6.42 -16.09 -25.36
C THR A 112 7.29 -15.65 -24.18
N GLY A 113 6.70 -15.14 -23.09
CA GLY A 113 7.45 -14.67 -21.92
C GLY A 113 8.30 -13.43 -22.19
N SER A 114 8.06 -12.70 -23.28
CA SER A 114 8.84 -11.54 -23.67
C SER A 114 8.50 -10.31 -22.81
N SER A 115 9.50 -9.46 -22.55
CA SER A 115 9.34 -8.13 -21.96
C SER A 115 9.13 -7.03 -23.00
N ALA A 116 9.48 -7.28 -24.28
CA ALA A 116 9.24 -6.33 -25.36
C ALA A 116 7.74 -6.07 -25.52
N GLY A 117 7.30 -4.82 -25.62
CA GLY A 117 5.88 -4.47 -25.75
C GLY A 117 5.05 -4.63 -24.46
N PHE A 118 5.69 -4.59 -23.27
CA PHE A 118 5.00 -4.82 -22.01
C PHE A 118 3.94 -3.76 -21.69
N LYS A 119 4.22 -2.48 -21.97
CA LYS A 119 3.27 -1.38 -21.68
C LYS A 119 2.00 -1.54 -22.51
N GLU A 120 2.16 -1.80 -23.79
CA GLU A 120 1.10 -2.03 -24.77
C GLU A 120 0.25 -3.24 -24.37
N ARG A 121 0.89 -4.31 -23.89
CA ARG A 121 0.15 -5.46 -23.33
C ARG A 121 -0.59 -5.13 -22.05
N VAL A 122 -0.02 -4.33 -21.16
CA VAL A 122 -0.71 -3.90 -19.92
C VAL A 122 -1.93 -3.07 -20.25
N GLU A 123 -1.81 -2.12 -21.18
CA GLU A 123 -2.91 -1.29 -21.67
C GLU A 123 -4.00 -2.16 -22.31
N ALA A 124 -3.66 -3.03 -23.25
CA ALA A 124 -4.61 -3.95 -23.87
C ALA A 124 -5.23 -4.93 -22.87
N ALA A 125 -4.47 -5.39 -21.87
CA ALA A 125 -4.96 -6.25 -20.80
C ALA A 125 -5.87 -5.51 -19.81
N ASN A 126 -5.70 -4.20 -19.63
CA ASN A 126 -6.57 -3.37 -18.83
C ASN A 126 -7.96 -3.29 -19.47
N ASP A 127 -8.01 -3.11 -20.79
CA ASP A 127 -9.25 -3.13 -21.58
C ASP A 127 -9.90 -4.53 -21.55
N THR A 128 -9.10 -5.57 -21.81
CA THR A 128 -9.56 -6.97 -21.84
C THR A 128 -9.96 -7.49 -20.46
N ALA A 129 -9.35 -6.98 -19.37
CA ALA A 129 -9.73 -7.31 -18.00
C ALA A 129 -11.15 -6.84 -17.66
N ASP A 130 -11.80 -6.09 -18.56
CA ASP A 130 -13.19 -5.69 -18.46
C ASP A 130 -13.47 -5.14 -17.05
N LEU A 131 -12.71 -4.13 -16.66
CA LEU A 131 -12.88 -3.39 -15.40
C LEU A 131 -14.17 -2.56 -15.44
N THR A 132 -15.27 -3.18 -15.86
CA THR A 132 -16.60 -2.62 -15.83
C THR A 132 -16.95 -2.18 -14.42
N LEU A 133 -17.83 -1.20 -14.34
CA LEU A 133 -18.37 -0.74 -13.06
C LEU A 133 -18.94 -1.91 -12.23
N THR A 134 -19.57 -2.89 -12.88
CA THR A 134 -20.08 -4.10 -12.24
C THR A 134 -18.97 -4.93 -11.58
N ARG A 135 -17.85 -5.11 -12.28
CA ARG A 135 -16.69 -5.87 -11.78
C ARG A 135 -15.96 -5.11 -10.66
N ILE A 136 -15.78 -3.80 -10.81
CA ILE A 136 -15.25 -2.93 -9.75
C ILE A 136 -16.12 -3.04 -8.49
N ARG A 137 -17.44 -2.89 -8.61
CA ARG A 137 -18.38 -3.06 -7.49
C ARG A 137 -18.26 -4.43 -6.83
N LYS A 138 -18.02 -5.49 -7.60
CA LYS A 138 -17.78 -6.84 -7.07
C LYS A 138 -16.49 -6.93 -6.26
N TYR A 139 -15.43 -6.23 -6.64
CA TYR A 139 -14.18 -6.15 -5.87
C TYR A 139 -14.38 -5.44 -4.54
N PHE A 140 -15.01 -4.27 -4.55
CA PHE A 140 -15.35 -3.55 -3.31
C PHE A 140 -16.21 -4.40 -2.37
N ARG A 141 -17.23 -5.08 -2.90
CA ARG A 141 -18.04 -6.02 -2.12
C ARG A 141 -17.20 -7.16 -1.54
N SER A 142 -16.25 -7.69 -2.31
CA SER A 142 -15.35 -8.75 -1.84
C SER A 142 -14.50 -8.28 -0.67
N SER A 143 -13.89 -7.11 -0.75
CA SER A 143 -13.08 -6.52 0.33
C SER A 143 -13.92 -6.21 1.56
N ARG A 144 -15.16 -5.72 1.39
CA ARG A 144 -16.10 -5.51 2.51
C ARG A 144 -16.46 -6.81 3.23
N GLU A 145 -16.61 -7.92 2.52
CA GLU A 145 -16.87 -9.23 3.14
C GLU A 145 -15.66 -9.72 3.95
N TYR A 146 -14.43 -9.51 3.45
CA TYR A 146 -13.22 -9.78 4.25
C TYR A 146 -13.20 -8.92 5.52
N LEU A 147 -13.43 -7.61 5.39
CA LEU A 147 -13.48 -6.69 6.53
C LEU A 147 -14.49 -7.12 7.58
N ARG A 148 -15.70 -7.51 7.18
CA ARG A 148 -16.73 -7.99 8.11
C ARG A 148 -16.23 -9.18 8.93
N HIS A 149 -15.58 -10.15 8.29
CA HIS A 149 -15.09 -11.32 9.01
C HIS A 149 -13.87 -11.02 9.89
N TYR A 150 -12.99 -10.10 9.49
CA TYR A 150 -11.94 -9.62 10.39
C TYR A 150 -12.49 -8.92 11.63
N VAL A 151 -13.55 -8.12 11.47
CA VAL A 151 -14.26 -7.50 12.62
C VAL A 151 -14.90 -8.55 13.53
N GLU A 152 -15.33 -9.69 12.99
CA GLU A 152 -15.80 -10.86 13.75
C GLU A 152 -14.64 -11.67 14.41
N GLY A 153 -13.39 -11.23 14.26
CA GLY A 153 -12.22 -11.91 14.83
C GLY A 153 -11.74 -13.15 14.06
N LYS A 154 -12.26 -13.39 12.85
CA LYS A 154 -11.89 -14.55 12.05
C LYS A 154 -10.51 -14.39 11.41
N SER A 155 -9.75 -15.46 11.40
CA SER A 155 -8.47 -15.57 10.69
C SER A 155 -8.68 -15.66 9.16
N MET A 156 -7.63 -15.36 8.40
CA MET A 156 -7.66 -15.43 6.94
C MET A 156 -8.02 -16.83 6.43
N ALA A 157 -7.50 -17.88 7.05
CA ALA A 157 -7.79 -19.27 6.67
C ALA A 157 -9.27 -19.64 6.85
N GLU A 158 -9.89 -19.19 7.95
CA GLU A 158 -11.32 -19.39 8.20
C GLU A 158 -12.16 -18.64 7.16
N ILE A 159 -11.78 -17.40 6.83
CA ILE A 159 -12.48 -16.59 5.82
C ILE A 159 -12.43 -17.28 4.45
N GLU A 160 -11.27 -17.81 4.06
CA GLU A 160 -11.14 -18.53 2.80
C GLU A 160 -11.99 -19.80 2.76
N SER A 161 -12.05 -20.54 3.86
CA SER A 161 -12.91 -21.73 4.00
C SER A 161 -14.39 -21.36 3.84
N LEU A 162 -14.87 -20.35 4.57
CA LEU A 162 -16.25 -19.86 4.49
C LEU A 162 -16.60 -19.37 3.08
N ARG A 163 -15.68 -18.68 2.40
CA ARG A 163 -15.89 -18.23 1.03
C ARG A 163 -15.93 -19.38 0.04
N LYS A 164 -15.10 -20.42 0.24
CA LYS A 164 -15.11 -21.64 -0.58
C LYS A 164 -16.43 -22.38 -0.41
N GLU A 165 -16.91 -22.52 0.82
CA GLU A 165 -18.20 -23.13 1.14
C GLU A 165 -19.36 -22.36 0.53
N ARG A 166 -19.44 -21.04 0.73
CA ARG A 166 -20.46 -20.19 0.12
C ARG A 166 -20.50 -20.29 -1.41
N ARG A 167 -19.34 -20.48 -2.06
CA ARG A 167 -19.30 -20.70 -3.52
C ARG A 167 -19.93 -22.03 -3.94
N LYS A 168 -19.80 -23.09 -3.14
CA LYS A 168 -20.46 -24.38 -3.42
C LYS A 168 -21.98 -24.22 -3.50
N HIS A 169 -22.56 -23.40 -2.63
CA HIS A 169 -24.01 -23.17 -2.57
C HIS A 169 -24.54 -22.20 -3.63
N ARG A 170 -23.67 -21.47 -4.33
CA ARG A 170 -24.08 -20.46 -5.33
C ARG A 170 -24.26 -21.00 -6.75
N GLY A 171 -24.12 -22.32 -6.97
CA GLY A 171 -24.24 -22.94 -8.29
C GLY A 171 -23.09 -22.57 -9.24
N ALA A 172 -22.98 -23.30 -10.35
CA ALA A 172 -22.01 -22.98 -11.40
C ALA A 172 -22.34 -21.62 -12.04
N SER A 173 -21.31 -20.84 -12.40
CA SER A 173 -21.54 -19.69 -13.28
C SER A 173 -22.10 -20.19 -14.62
N PRO A 174 -22.99 -19.44 -15.30
CA PRO A 174 -23.46 -19.82 -16.63
C PRO A 174 -22.23 -20.11 -17.51
N SER A 175 -22.24 -21.25 -18.19
CA SER A 175 -21.19 -21.59 -19.14
C SER A 175 -21.11 -20.50 -20.20
N VAL A 176 -19.95 -19.87 -20.32
CA VAL A 176 -19.62 -19.09 -21.51
C VAL A 176 -19.58 -20.10 -22.66
N PRO A 177 -20.29 -19.89 -23.79
CA PRO A 177 -20.22 -20.78 -24.93
C PRO A 177 -18.75 -20.96 -25.32
N GLN A 178 -18.27 -22.19 -25.20
CA GLN A 178 -16.96 -22.53 -25.74
C GLN A 178 -17.11 -22.53 -27.25
N GLY A 179 -16.46 -21.57 -27.93
CA GLY A 179 -16.17 -21.73 -29.35
C GLY A 179 -15.37 -23.02 -29.59
N PRO A 180 -15.35 -23.54 -30.83
CA PRO A 180 -14.68 -24.79 -31.15
C PRO A 180 -13.22 -24.79 -30.65
N ASP A 181 -12.88 -25.78 -29.81
CA ASP A 181 -11.59 -25.93 -29.17
C ASP A 181 -10.60 -26.60 -30.14
N ASP A 182 -10.07 -25.83 -31.09
CA ASP A 182 -9.08 -26.30 -32.07
C ASP A 182 -7.64 -26.35 -31.50
N ARG A 183 -7.48 -26.40 -30.16
CA ARG A 183 -6.14 -26.42 -29.55
C ARG A 183 -5.58 -27.85 -29.51
N PRO A 184 -4.39 -28.12 -30.09
CA PRO A 184 -3.76 -29.43 -29.98
C PRO A 184 -3.41 -29.73 -28.52
N LYS A 185 -3.77 -30.93 -28.06
CA LYS A 185 -3.49 -31.43 -26.71
C LYS A 185 -1.97 -31.57 -26.51
N SER A 186 -1.36 -30.63 -25.79
CA SER A 186 0.05 -30.71 -25.42
C SER A 186 0.29 -31.78 -24.35
N SER A 187 0.98 -32.86 -24.72
CA SER A 187 1.39 -33.95 -23.82
C SER A 187 2.76 -33.65 -23.20
N TYR A 188 2.85 -32.67 -22.30
CA TYR A 188 4.11 -32.41 -21.60
C TYR A 188 4.24 -33.34 -20.38
N LYS A 189 5.06 -34.39 -20.48
CA LYS A 189 5.52 -35.20 -19.34
C LYS A 189 6.71 -34.49 -18.70
N ARG A 190 6.61 -34.17 -17.40
CA ARG A 190 7.75 -33.70 -16.59
C ARG A 190 8.52 -34.91 -16.08
N ASP A 191 9.66 -35.22 -16.69
CA ASP A 191 10.64 -36.09 -16.04
C ASP A 191 11.29 -35.31 -14.89
N ARG A 192 11.16 -35.86 -13.68
CA ARG A 192 11.90 -35.37 -12.51
C ARG A 192 13.34 -35.90 -12.64
N LEU A 193 14.29 -34.99 -12.83
CA LEU A 193 15.70 -35.30 -12.65
C LEU A 193 15.93 -35.74 -11.20
N LYS A 194 16.58 -36.90 -11.05
CA LYS A 194 17.03 -37.45 -9.77
C LYS A 194 18.27 -36.72 -9.26
#